data_AF-A0A233RM84-F1
#
_entry.id   AF-A0A233RM84-F1
#
_cell.length_a   1.000
_cell.length_b   1.000
_cell.length_c   1.000
_cell.angle_alpha   90.00
_cell.angle_beta   90.00
_cell.angle_gamma   90.00
#
_symmetry.space_group_name_H-M   'P 1'
#
loop_
_entity.id
_entity.type
_entity.pdbx_description
1 polymer ?
#
loop_
_entity_poly.entity_id
_entity_poly.type
_entity_poly.pdbx_seq_one_letter_code
_entity_poly.pdbx_strand_id
1 'polypeptide(L)'
;MGAPLHDREHFRIGPLRTTCYVYEGDGTRPISERNLRVYYEAGDPVYVPEEVRRWRQEIEDEQRTRAVAGRDRRWNHPRFAVETVAVTRSDDREDPIVEIRFSPADYFTFLAAQQLNRPLEEGEGAGKTLREHYLDGQDPILVNGFLSASFGANVAVVTGRDHKMLFSRRSATVGGNAGNWNSSANEGLSGQHDLKDGVPDLFGAARRALREELAVHEGDRCELELLSFAMDTERHQWAAFFLAVLPDLSEEQLRDRWSRGIDDKWEHSEFRFVTAEPDDVLAFMLSPEVLSHWTACGPALFQHALVRLMTRHHDDAGKGRLAVEKAIDRTTAKLTDPRSQD
;
A
#
# COMPACT_ATOMS: atom_id res chain seq x y z
N MET A 1 6.97 -9.67 26.95
CA MET A 1 7.62 -10.86 26.36
C MET A 1 6.88 -11.17 25.08
N GLY A 2 7.45 -10.79 23.94
CA GLY A 2 6.83 -10.98 22.62
C GLY A 2 6.82 -12.46 22.24
N ALA A 3 5.77 -12.88 21.53
CA ALA A 3 5.70 -14.19 20.92
C ALA A 3 6.93 -14.44 20.02
N PRO A 4 7.37 -15.70 19.83
CA PRO A 4 8.48 -16.02 18.95
C PRO A 4 8.25 -15.48 17.54
N LEU A 5 9.31 -14.96 16.92
CA LEU A 5 9.35 -14.32 15.59
C LEU A 5 8.87 -15.22 14.41
N HIS A 6 8.64 -16.52 14.64
CA HIS A 6 8.30 -17.48 13.60
C HIS A 6 6.80 -17.63 13.28
N ASP A 7 5.92 -16.91 13.98
CA ASP A 7 4.46 -17.07 13.85
C ASP A 7 3.73 -15.90 13.17
N ARG A 8 4.48 -14.97 12.54
CA ARG A 8 3.85 -13.92 11.73
C ARG A 8 3.59 -14.45 10.33
N GLU A 9 2.34 -14.83 10.12
CA GLU A 9 1.90 -15.33 8.82
C GLU A 9 1.79 -14.16 7.82
N HIS A 10 2.57 -14.22 6.74
CA HIS A 10 2.31 -13.37 5.58
C HIS A 10 0.93 -13.67 4.99
N PHE A 11 0.37 -12.71 4.26
CA PHE A 11 -0.95 -12.81 3.65
C PHE A 11 -1.07 -13.99 2.68
N ARG A 12 -2.19 -14.71 2.78
CA ARG A 12 -2.51 -15.88 1.95
C ARG A 12 -4.00 -15.91 1.62
N ILE A 13 -4.31 -16.33 0.40
CA ILE A 13 -5.68 -16.59 -0.04
C ILE A 13 -5.66 -17.67 -1.14
N GLY A 14 -6.18 -18.86 -0.82
CA GLY A 14 -6.03 -20.03 -1.70
C GLY A 14 -4.55 -20.31 -2.04
N PRO A 15 -4.17 -20.40 -3.33
CA PRO A 15 -2.78 -20.60 -3.75
C PRO A 15 -1.93 -19.33 -3.70
N LEU A 16 -2.54 -18.14 -3.59
CA LEU A 16 -1.84 -16.87 -3.58
C LEU A 16 -1.14 -16.64 -2.23
N ARG A 17 0.15 -16.29 -2.29
CA ARG A 17 0.98 -15.94 -1.12
C ARG A 17 1.78 -14.69 -1.45
N THR A 18 1.83 -13.74 -0.54
CA THR A 18 2.66 -12.53 -0.71
C THR A 18 3.56 -12.30 0.50
N THR A 19 4.38 -11.24 0.46
CA THR A 19 5.21 -10.74 1.57
C THR A 19 4.47 -9.68 2.39
N CYS A 20 3.17 -9.47 2.16
CA CYS A 20 2.38 -8.55 2.95
C CYS A 20 2.15 -9.11 4.35
N TYR A 21 2.47 -8.31 5.35
CA TYR A 21 2.10 -8.51 6.73
C TYR A 21 1.00 -7.51 7.09
N VAL A 22 -0.20 -8.00 7.36
CA VAL A 22 -1.30 -7.17 7.88
C VAL A 22 -1.04 -6.94 9.36
N TYR A 23 -0.83 -5.67 9.72
CA TYR A 23 -0.53 -5.28 11.10
C TYR A 23 -1.81 -5.02 11.91
N GLU A 24 -2.79 -4.33 11.32
CA GLU A 24 -4.08 -4.04 11.95
C GLU A 24 -5.21 -3.98 10.92
N GLY A 25 -6.39 -4.49 11.31
CA GLY A 25 -7.62 -4.48 10.53
C GLY A 25 -7.81 -5.71 9.64
N ASP A 26 -9.07 -6.08 9.39
CA ASP A 26 -9.46 -7.25 8.60
C ASP A 26 -10.58 -6.93 7.57
N GLY A 27 -10.85 -5.65 7.36
CA GLY A 27 -11.92 -5.15 6.49
C GLY A 27 -13.33 -5.18 7.08
N THR A 28 -13.56 -5.79 8.25
CA THR A 28 -14.93 -5.87 8.82
C THR A 28 -15.43 -4.51 9.32
N ARG A 29 -14.55 -3.71 9.91
CA ARG A 29 -14.83 -2.36 10.40
C ARG A 29 -13.75 -1.38 9.95
N PRO A 30 -14.13 -0.14 9.61
CA PRO A 30 -13.16 0.88 9.30
C PRO A 30 -12.50 1.42 10.57
N ILE A 31 -11.25 1.86 10.44
CA ILE A 31 -10.54 2.66 11.44
C ILE A 31 -10.94 4.12 11.20
N SER A 32 -11.72 4.69 12.12
CA SER A 32 -12.16 6.09 11.97
C SER A 32 -10.99 7.06 12.10
N GLU A 33 -11.04 8.19 11.37
CA GLU A 33 -10.01 9.24 11.44
C GLU A 33 -9.76 9.73 12.88
N ARG A 34 -10.81 9.81 13.73
CA ARG A 34 -10.69 10.16 15.16
C ARG A 34 -9.87 9.17 16.00
N ASN A 35 -9.73 7.92 15.53
CA ASN A 35 -8.96 6.87 16.19
C ASN A 35 -7.55 6.76 15.60
N LEU A 36 -7.21 7.59 14.62
CA LEU A 36 -5.87 7.70 14.06
C LEU A 36 -5.15 8.86 14.74
N ARG A 37 -4.07 8.57 15.46
CA ARG A 37 -3.22 9.56 16.11
C ARG A 37 -1.90 9.62 15.36
N VAL A 38 -1.71 10.70 14.60
CA VAL A 38 -0.48 10.95 13.86
C VAL A 38 0.38 11.95 14.62
N TYR A 39 1.63 11.58 14.86
CA TYR A 39 2.64 12.45 15.42
C TYR A 39 3.74 12.68 14.39
N TYR A 40 4.29 13.88 14.35
CA TYR A 40 5.36 14.24 13.42
C TYR A 40 6.40 15.12 14.09
N GLU A 41 7.61 14.60 14.20
CA GLU A 41 8.75 15.30 14.80
C GLU A 41 9.46 16.14 13.73
N ALA A 42 8.81 17.22 13.28
CA ALA A 42 9.28 18.03 12.15
C ALA A 42 10.72 18.55 12.26
N GLY A 43 11.24 18.69 13.49
CA GLY A 43 12.59 19.17 13.78
C GLY A 43 13.66 18.07 13.90
N ASP A 44 13.27 16.80 13.88
CA ASP A 44 14.18 15.67 14.13
C ASP A 44 14.15 14.67 12.96
N PRO A 45 15.01 14.83 11.93
CA PRO A 45 15.02 13.95 10.78
C PRO A 45 15.39 12.53 11.16
N VAL A 46 14.89 11.55 10.40
CA VAL A 46 15.17 10.13 10.66
C VAL A 46 16.67 9.86 10.73
N TYR A 47 17.09 9.06 11.70
CA TYR A 47 18.48 8.62 11.79
C TYR A 47 18.82 7.72 10.60
N VAL A 48 19.76 8.15 9.76
CA VAL A 48 20.30 7.33 8.65
C VAL A 48 21.72 6.88 9.01
N PRO A 49 22.08 5.58 8.94
CA PRO A 49 23.46 5.12 9.13
C PRO A 49 24.43 5.74 8.11
N GLU A 50 25.70 5.90 8.47
CA GLU A 50 26.70 6.61 7.64
C GLU A 50 26.85 5.98 6.25
N GLU A 51 26.87 4.65 6.18
CA GLU A 51 26.98 3.90 4.93
C GLU A 51 25.79 4.20 3.99
N VAL A 52 24.59 4.31 4.55
CA VAL A 52 23.37 4.63 3.80
C VAL A 52 23.34 6.11 3.39
N ARG A 53 23.88 7.02 4.21
CA ARG A 53 24.08 8.43 3.82
C ARG A 53 25.02 8.54 2.63
N ARG A 54 26.09 7.74 2.59
CA ARG A 54 27.01 7.68 1.44
C ARG A 54 26.28 7.22 0.17
N TRP A 55 25.46 6.17 0.25
CA TRP A 55 24.63 5.73 -0.89
C TRP A 55 23.62 6.80 -1.32
N ARG A 56 23.02 7.51 -0.37
CA ARG A 56 22.16 8.67 -0.68
C ARG A 56 22.93 9.75 -1.43
N GLN A 57 24.16 10.06 -1.01
CA GLN A 57 25.03 11.03 -1.69
C GLN A 57 25.40 10.57 -3.10
N GLU A 58 25.74 9.28 -3.28
CA GLU A 58 25.99 8.69 -4.61
C GLU A 58 24.78 8.89 -5.55
N ILE A 59 23.56 8.65 -5.05
CA ILE A 59 22.32 8.87 -5.81
C ILE A 59 22.18 10.35 -6.18
N GLU A 60 22.42 11.26 -5.23
CA GLU A 60 22.32 12.70 -5.45
C GLU A 60 23.30 13.19 -6.52
N ASP A 61 24.54 12.73 -6.46
CA ASP A 61 25.59 13.05 -7.42
C ASP A 61 25.29 12.48 -8.82
N GLU A 62 24.73 11.26 -8.88
CA GLU A 62 24.24 10.67 -10.13
C GLU A 62 23.12 11.53 -10.75
N GLN A 63 22.12 11.94 -9.96
CA GLN A 63 21.01 12.76 -10.46
C GLN A 63 21.48 14.16 -10.89
N ARG A 64 22.47 14.73 -10.21
CA ARG A 64 23.12 15.99 -10.59
C ARG A 64 23.87 15.85 -11.92
N THR A 65 24.59 14.75 -12.10
CA THR A 65 25.31 14.44 -13.35
C THR A 65 24.33 14.28 -14.52
N ARG A 66 23.22 13.57 -14.31
CA ARG A 66 22.14 13.46 -15.30
C ARG A 66 21.56 14.81 -15.69
N ALA A 67 21.32 15.69 -14.69
CA ALA A 67 20.81 17.03 -14.92
C ALA A 67 21.74 17.87 -15.82
N VAL A 68 23.04 17.87 -15.52
CA VAL A 68 24.06 18.56 -16.33
C VAL A 68 24.12 17.99 -17.75
N ALA A 69 23.95 16.68 -17.91
CA ALA A 69 23.91 16.01 -19.20
C ALA A 69 22.58 16.15 -19.96
N GLY A 70 21.60 16.89 -19.42
CA GLY A 70 20.28 17.06 -20.04
C GLY A 70 19.46 15.76 -20.13
N ARG A 71 19.76 14.77 -19.29
CA ARG A 71 19.04 13.49 -19.22
C ARG A 71 17.94 13.54 -18.18
N ASP A 72 16.94 12.67 -18.35
CA ASP A 72 15.90 12.47 -17.34
C ASP A 72 16.51 12.10 -16.00
N ARG A 73 15.98 12.74 -14.95
CA ARG A 73 16.46 12.62 -13.59
C ARG A 73 15.31 12.51 -12.61
N ARG A 74 15.64 12.01 -11.44
CA ARG A 74 14.77 11.99 -10.27
C ARG A 74 14.99 13.23 -9.44
N TRP A 75 13.91 13.73 -8.84
CA TRP A 75 13.91 14.87 -7.95
C TRP A 75 13.84 14.41 -6.50
N ASN A 76 14.63 15.02 -5.63
CA ASN A 76 14.58 14.71 -4.21
C ASN A 76 13.43 15.47 -3.55
N HIS A 77 12.29 14.81 -3.38
CA HIS A 77 11.13 15.39 -2.70
C HIS A 77 11.12 15.02 -1.20
N PRO A 78 10.67 15.93 -0.32
CA PRO A 78 10.41 15.62 1.08
C PRO A 78 9.44 14.44 1.25
N ARG A 79 9.77 13.54 2.17
CA ARG A 79 8.98 12.35 2.53
C ARG A 79 8.93 12.20 4.05
N PHE A 80 8.28 11.14 4.50
CA PHE A 80 8.22 10.77 5.90
C PHE A 80 8.80 9.38 6.10
N ALA A 81 9.56 9.20 7.17
CA ALA A 81 9.93 7.91 7.69
C ALA A 81 8.99 7.50 8.82
N VAL A 82 8.61 6.23 8.86
CA VAL A 82 7.81 5.67 9.96
C VAL A 82 8.76 5.24 11.07
N GLU A 83 8.69 5.87 12.24
CA GLU A 83 9.50 5.50 13.40
C GLU A 83 8.83 4.41 14.23
N THR A 84 7.53 4.57 14.47
CA THR A 84 6.75 3.62 15.26
C THR A 84 5.32 3.55 14.75
N VAL A 85 4.77 2.34 14.73
CA VAL A 85 3.33 2.09 14.64
C VAL A 85 2.91 1.31 15.88
N ALA A 86 1.88 1.77 16.58
CA ALA A 86 1.33 1.09 17.74
C ALA A 86 -0.19 1.05 17.65
N VAL A 87 -0.77 -0.08 18.05
CA VAL A 87 -2.22 -0.26 18.11
C VAL A 87 -2.62 -0.46 19.57
N THR A 88 -3.57 0.34 20.00
CA THR A 88 -4.25 0.21 21.29
C THR A 88 -5.76 0.07 21.05
N ARG A 89 -6.55 -0.01 22.12
CA ARG A 89 -8.01 -0.16 22.03
C ARG A 89 -8.70 0.85 22.94
N SER A 90 -9.89 1.32 22.55
CA SER A 90 -10.71 2.13 23.46
C SER A 90 -11.23 1.30 24.63
N ASP A 91 -11.37 1.93 25.80
CA ASP A 91 -11.75 1.27 27.05
C ASP A 91 -13.18 0.69 27.01
N ASP A 92 -14.06 1.24 26.19
CA ASP A 92 -15.50 0.97 26.20
C ASP A 92 -15.97 -0.03 25.13
N ARG A 93 -15.36 0.00 23.95
CA ARG A 93 -15.81 -0.73 22.75
C ARG A 93 -14.72 -1.52 22.07
N GLU A 94 -13.52 -1.50 22.63
CA GLU A 94 -12.36 -2.15 22.03
C GLU A 94 -12.13 -1.72 20.56
N ASP A 95 -12.47 -0.46 20.24
CA ASP A 95 -12.21 0.11 18.93
C ASP A 95 -10.71 0.35 18.78
N PRO A 96 -10.08 -0.01 17.64
CA PRO A 96 -8.65 0.15 17.48
C PRO A 96 -8.32 1.64 17.44
N ILE A 97 -7.29 2.02 18.20
CA ILE A 97 -6.66 3.33 18.17
C ILE A 97 -5.25 3.10 17.62
N VAL A 98 -4.97 3.67 16.46
CA VAL A 98 -3.68 3.52 15.80
C VAL A 98 -2.86 4.78 16.01
N GLU A 99 -1.67 4.62 16.58
CA GLU A 99 -0.70 5.68 16.79
C GLU A 99 0.47 5.50 15.83
N ILE A 100 0.80 6.53 15.06
CA ILE A 100 1.91 6.52 14.12
C ILE A 100 2.80 7.72 14.39
N ARG A 101 4.10 7.47 14.52
CA ARG A 101 5.12 8.52 14.63
C ARG A 101 5.91 8.59 13.34
N PHE A 102 6.01 9.80 12.80
CA PHE A 102 6.80 10.10 11.62
C PHE A 102 7.96 11.04 11.94
N SER A 103 9.05 10.85 11.21
CA SER A 103 10.19 11.77 11.15
C SER A 103 10.37 12.28 9.71
N PRO A 104 10.93 13.48 9.51
CA PRO A 104 11.32 13.96 8.19
C PRO A 104 12.28 12.98 7.51
N ALA A 105 12.02 12.68 6.24
CA ALA A 105 12.89 11.93 5.34
C ALA A 105 12.84 12.55 3.94
N ASP A 106 13.52 11.92 2.98
CA ASP A 106 13.47 12.37 1.59
C ASP A 106 13.52 11.19 0.62
N TYR A 107 13.19 11.45 -0.64
CA TYR A 107 13.14 10.43 -1.68
C TYR A 107 14.48 9.75 -1.93
N PHE A 108 15.60 10.44 -1.78
CA PHE A 108 16.91 9.83 -1.97
C PHE A 108 17.31 8.94 -0.78
N THR A 109 16.93 9.31 0.44
CA THR A 109 17.04 8.43 1.62
C THR A 109 16.21 7.17 1.41
N PHE A 110 14.99 7.29 0.89
CA PHE A 110 14.19 6.14 0.50
C PHE A 110 14.92 5.26 -0.53
N LEU A 111 15.41 5.82 -1.65
CA LEU A 111 16.13 5.05 -2.66
C LEU A 111 17.39 4.36 -2.10
N ALA A 112 18.12 5.03 -1.21
CA ALA A 112 19.28 4.44 -0.54
C ALA A 112 18.88 3.28 0.37
N ALA A 113 17.84 3.46 1.20
CA ALA A 113 17.30 2.43 2.09
C ALA A 113 16.73 1.22 1.32
N GLN A 114 16.26 1.42 0.08
CA GLN A 114 15.77 0.34 -0.78
C GLN A 114 16.88 -0.47 -1.46
N GLN A 115 18.16 -0.14 -1.26
CA GLN A 115 19.30 -0.99 -1.68
C GLN A 115 19.52 -2.15 -0.68
N LEU A 116 18.43 -2.85 -0.33
CA LEU A 116 18.40 -3.83 0.76
C LEU A 116 19.40 -4.97 0.62
N ASN A 117 19.74 -5.32 -0.62
CA ASN A 117 20.63 -6.43 -0.97
C ASN A 117 22.03 -5.95 -1.40
N ARG A 118 22.33 -4.64 -1.30
CA ARG A 118 23.69 -4.13 -1.53
C ARG A 118 24.55 -4.44 -0.29
N PRO A 119 25.72 -5.07 -0.44
CA PRO A 119 26.63 -5.30 0.69
C PRO A 119 27.12 -3.98 1.28
N LEU A 120 27.20 -3.93 2.61
CA LEU A 120 27.85 -2.89 3.38
C LEU A 120 29.37 -3.08 3.29
N GLU A 121 30.08 -2.00 2.97
CA GLU A 121 31.54 -2.04 2.78
C GLU A 121 32.30 -1.85 4.08
N GLU A 122 31.73 -1.08 5.01
CA GLU A 122 32.35 -0.64 6.26
C GLU A 122 31.34 -0.71 7.42
N GLY A 123 31.80 -0.41 8.64
CA GLY A 123 30.98 -0.41 9.84
C GLY A 123 30.75 -1.78 10.48
N GLU A 124 29.89 -1.82 11.50
CA GLU A 124 29.55 -3.05 12.24
C GLU A 124 28.91 -4.14 11.36
N GLY A 125 28.23 -3.70 10.29
CA GLY A 125 27.59 -4.58 9.32
C GLY A 125 28.45 -4.97 8.11
N ALA A 126 29.73 -4.61 8.07
CA ALA A 126 30.59 -4.85 6.90
C ALA A 126 30.53 -6.31 6.41
N GLY A 127 30.34 -6.49 5.10
CA GLY A 127 30.17 -7.79 4.45
C GLY A 127 28.75 -8.35 4.48
N LYS A 128 27.82 -7.76 5.25
CA LYS A 128 26.39 -8.07 5.22
C LYS A 128 25.64 -7.06 4.35
N THR A 129 24.44 -7.41 3.92
CA THR A 129 23.48 -6.49 3.31
C THR A 129 22.62 -5.78 4.37
N LEU A 130 21.89 -4.71 4.01
CA LEU A 130 20.95 -4.09 4.94
C LEU A 130 19.88 -5.09 5.43
N ARG A 131 19.45 -6.00 4.56
CA ARG A 131 18.52 -7.08 4.92
C ARG A 131 19.09 -7.97 6.03
N GLU A 132 20.28 -8.52 5.81
CA GLU A 132 20.93 -9.42 6.77
C GLU A 132 21.31 -8.72 8.08
N HIS A 133 21.63 -7.43 8.02
CA HIS A 133 22.07 -6.69 9.20
C HIS A 133 20.91 -6.16 10.05
N TYR A 134 19.84 -5.65 9.42
CA TYR A 134 18.77 -4.91 10.10
C TYR A 134 17.41 -5.60 10.09
N LEU A 135 17.14 -6.52 9.15
CA LEU A 135 15.81 -7.14 8.99
C LEU A 135 15.79 -8.60 9.45
N ASP A 136 16.81 -9.38 9.09
CA ASP A 136 16.81 -10.83 9.33
C ASP A 136 16.79 -11.14 10.84
N GLY A 137 15.77 -11.90 11.24
CA GLY A 137 15.55 -12.27 12.64
C GLY A 137 15.06 -11.13 13.54
N GLN A 138 14.75 -9.95 12.98
CA GLN A 138 14.17 -8.83 13.72
C GLN A 138 12.65 -8.80 13.59
N ASP A 139 12.00 -8.20 14.60
CA ASP A 139 10.59 -7.85 14.50
C ASP A 139 10.47 -6.68 13.51
N PRO A 140 9.78 -6.84 12.36
CA PRO A 140 9.71 -5.79 11.34
C PRO A 140 8.98 -4.51 11.82
N ILE A 141 8.34 -4.51 12.98
CA ILE A 141 7.75 -3.29 13.56
C ILE A 141 8.77 -2.52 14.41
N LEU A 142 9.83 -3.20 14.87
CA LEU A 142 10.85 -2.62 15.75
C LEU A 142 12.12 -2.19 14.99
N VAL A 143 12.11 -2.31 13.67
CA VAL A 143 13.22 -1.92 12.80
C VAL A 143 13.31 -0.39 12.74
N ASN A 144 14.52 0.13 12.57
CA ASN A 144 14.79 1.56 12.51
C ASN A 144 14.07 2.24 11.32
N GLY A 145 13.48 3.41 11.56
CA GLY A 145 12.65 4.13 10.60
C GLY A 145 13.33 4.49 9.27
N PHE A 146 14.66 4.51 9.17
CA PHE A 146 15.32 4.79 7.88
C PHE A 146 14.99 3.76 6.80
N LEU A 147 14.71 2.51 7.20
CA LEU A 147 14.29 1.45 6.27
C LEU A 147 12.84 1.63 5.83
N SER A 148 12.05 2.37 6.62
CA SER A 148 10.66 2.77 6.34
C SER A 148 10.56 4.25 5.95
N ALA A 149 11.50 4.77 5.15
CA ALA A 149 11.51 6.14 4.62
C ALA A 149 10.42 6.43 3.55
N SER A 150 9.35 5.63 3.54
CA SER A 150 8.11 5.92 2.81
C SER A 150 6.91 5.27 3.51
N PHE A 151 5.73 5.84 3.23
CA PHE A 151 4.45 5.30 3.65
C PHE A 151 3.45 5.44 2.50
N GLY A 152 2.77 4.35 2.13
CA GLY A 152 1.80 4.34 1.04
C GLY A 152 0.35 4.46 1.50
N ALA A 153 -0.45 5.24 0.79
CA ALA A 153 -1.90 5.20 0.83
C ALA A 153 -2.41 4.38 -0.38
N ASN A 154 -2.85 3.15 -0.13
CA ASN A 154 -3.32 2.24 -1.16
C ASN A 154 -4.84 2.20 -1.15
N VAL A 155 -5.49 2.54 -2.26
CA VAL A 155 -6.95 2.64 -2.34
C VAL A 155 -7.53 1.59 -3.27
N ALA A 156 -8.48 0.79 -2.77
CA ALA A 156 -9.38 0.00 -3.58
C ALA A 156 -10.61 0.85 -3.94
N VAL A 157 -10.97 0.92 -5.21
CA VAL A 157 -12.05 1.77 -5.73
C VAL A 157 -13.19 0.93 -6.24
N VAL A 158 -14.42 1.31 -5.87
CA VAL A 158 -15.66 0.73 -6.39
C VAL A 158 -16.53 1.83 -6.98
N THR A 159 -16.94 1.65 -8.23
CA THR A 159 -17.96 2.49 -8.87
C THR A 159 -19.35 2.12 -8.39
N GLY A 160 -20.15 3.11 -8.02
CA GLY A 160 -21.47 2.89 -7.42
C GLY A 160 -22.57 2.58 -8.43
N ARG A 161 -22.50 3.14 -9.65
CA ARG A 161 -23.57 3.01 -10.64
C ARG A 161 -23.68 1.62 -11.26
N ASP A 162 -22.55 0.96 -11.47
CA ASP A 162 -22.41 -0.33 -12.16
C ASP A 162 -21.68 -1.38 -11.31
N HIS A 163 -21.40 -1.05 -10.05
CA HIS A 163 -20.84 -1.96 -9.04
C HIS A 163 -19.56 -2.66 -9.51
N LYS A 164 -18.58 -1.90 -9.99
CA LYS A 164 -17.29 -2.41 -10.45
C LYS A 164 -16.15 -2.05 -9.52
N MET A 165 -15.36 -3.04 -9.14
CA MET A 165 -14.08 -2.88 -8.47
C MET A 165 -12.99 -2.67 -9.52
N LEU A 166 -12.20 -1.62 -9.33
CA LEU A 166 -11.11 -1.24 -10.23
C LEU A 166 -9.79 -1.87 -9.78
N PHE A 167 -9.05 -2.42 -10.72
CA PHE A 167 -7.68 -2.90 -10.55
C PHE A 167 -6.76 -2.17 -11.51
N SER A 168 -5.57 -1.81 -11.04
CA SER A 168 -4.60 -1.06 -11.82
C SER A 168 -3.31 -1.86 -11.95
N ARG A 169 -2.79 -1.95 -13.16
CA ARG A 169 -1.51 -2.59 -13.46
C ARG A 169 -0.48 -1.50 -13.69
N ARG A 170 0.60 -1.54 -12.90
CA ARG A 170 1.70 -0.57 -13.01
C ARG A 170 2.40 -0.73 -14.35
N SER A 171 2.79 0.39 -14.96
CA SER A 171 3.50 0.40 -16.24
C SER A 171 4.87 -0.27 -16.14
N ALA A 172 5.45 -0.66 -17.28
CA ALA A 172 6.78 -1.27 -17.29
C ALA A 172 7.90 -0.26 -16.98
N THR A 173 7.60 1.04 -17.03
CA THR A 173 8.57 2.14 -16.95
C THR A 173 8.68 2.77 -15.55
N VAL A 174 7.80 2.41 -14.62
CA VAL A 174 7.90 2.86 -13.22
C VAL A 174 9.03 2.16 -12.47
N GLY A 175 9.67 2.88 -11.55
CA GLY A 175 10.88 2.41 -10.85
C GLY A 175 10.69 1.21 -9.89
N GLY A 176 9.45 0.83 -9.57
CA GLY A 176 9.15 -0.29 -8.67
C GLY A 176 7.87 -1.02 -9.07
N ASN A 177 7.87 -2.35 -8.92
CA ASN A 177 6.72 -3.23 -9.22
C ASN A 177 6.21 -3.12 -10.66
N ALA A 178 7.10 -2.85 -11.61
CA ALA A 178 6.78 -2.72 -13.02
C ALA A 178 6.01 -3.95 -13.55
N GLY A 179 4.87 -3.71 -14.21
CA GLY A 179 4.05 -4.76 -14.79
C GLY A 179 3.20 -5.59 -13.82
N ASN A 180 3.23 -5.29 -12.52
CA ASN A 180 2.40 -5.97 -11.51
C ASN A 180 1.08 -5.21 -11.25
N TRP A 181 0.05 -5.96 -10.91
CA TRP A 181 -1.22 -5.48 -10.38
C TRP A 181 -1.04 -4.92 -8.96
N ASN A 182 -1.67 -3.77 -8.72
CA ASN A 182 -1.61 -3.03 -7.47
C ASN A 182 -3.01 -2.54 -7.08
N SER A 183 -3.09 -1.72 -6.04
CA SER A 183 -4.27 -0.93 -5.68
C SER A 183 -4.84 -0.15 -6.86
N SER A 184 -6.13 0.18 -6.80
CA SER A 184 -6.82 0.96 -7.83
C SER A 184 -6.19 2.34 -7.98
N ALA A 185 -5.88 2.97 -6.85
CA ALA A 185 -5.01 4.14 -6.78
C ALA A 185 -3.92 3.93 -5.71
N ASN A 186 -2.72 4.49 -5.91
CA ASN A 186 -1.61 4.38 -4.99
C ASN A 186 -0.89 5.72 -4.86
N GLU A 187 -0.56 6.11 -3.64
CA GLU A 187 0.28 7.29 -3.46
C GLU A 187 1.18 7.16 -2.23
N GLY A 188 2.43 7.61 -2.35
CA GLY A 188 3.31 7.79 -1.19
C GLY A 188 3.05 9.13 -0.51
N LEU A 189 3.09 9.16 0.82
CA LEU A 189 3.00 10.43 1.55
C LEU A 189 4.09 11.40 1.10
N SER A 190 3.66 12.61 0.73
CA SER A 190 4.48 13.72 0.29
C SER A 190 4.57 14.77 1.40
N GLY A 191 5.80 15.11 1.79
CA GLY A 191 6.04 16.18 2.76
C GLY A 191 5.62 17.57 2.28
N GLN A 192 5.32 17.73 0.99
CA GLN A 192 4.86 18.99 0.40
C GLN A 192 3.33 19.10 0.28
N HIS A 193 2.64 17.96 0.14
CA HIS A 193 1.22 17.94 -0.22
C HIS A 193 0.32 17.35 0.87
N ASP A 194 0.86 16.48 1.73
CA ASP A 194 0.06 15.68 2.64
C ASP A 194 0.29 16.08 4.10
N LEU A 195 0.25 17.38 4.38
CA LEU A 195 0.26 17.93 5.74
C LEU A 195 -1.08 18.59 6.06
N LYS A 196 -1.71 18.15 7.15
CA LYS A 196 -2.90 18.77 7.74
C LYS A 196 -2.56 19.17 9.16
N ASP A 197 -2.71 20.45 9.47
CA ASP A 197 -2.37 21.02 10.78
C ASP A 197 -0.93 20.71 11.23
N GLY A 198 -0.01 20.60 10.27
CA GLY A 198 1.41 20.35 10.52
C GLY A 198 1.79 18.87 10.72
N VAL A 199 0.87 17.91 10.55
CA VAL A 199 1.16 16.47 10.62
C VAL A 199 0.75 15.74 9.33
N PRO A 200 1.33 14.57 9.02
CA PRO A 200 0.96 13.79 7.84
C PRO A 200 -0.53 13.43 7.77
N ASP A 201 -1.17 13.70 6.63
CA ASP A 201 -2.59 13.42 6.38
C ASP A 201 -2.77 12.20 5.46
N LEU A 202 -3.06 11.04 6.06
CA LEU A 202 -3.26 9.80 5.30
C LEU A 202 -4.54 9.85 4.43
N PHE A 203 -5.60 10.50 4.92
CA PHE A 203 -6.86 10.63 4.19
C PHE A 203 -6.74 11.66 3.05
N GLY A 204 -5.94 12.70 3.26
CA GLY A 204 -5.53 13.66 2.23
C GLY A 204 -4.75 12.98 1.12
N ALA A 205 -3.73 12.18 1.46
CA ALA A 205 -2.94 11.42 0.48
C ALA A 205 -3.79 10.43 -0.32
N ALA A 206 -4.72 9.71 0.32
CA ALA A 206 -5.64 8.81 -0.38
C ALA A 206 -6.55 9.58 -1.37
N ARG A 207 -7.04 10.77 -1.01
CA ARG A 207 -7.81 11.63 -1.93
C ARG A 207 -6.96 12.16 -3.07
N ARG A 208 -5.71 12.49 -2.79
CA ARG A 208 -4.74 12.92 -3.79
C ARG A 208 -4.50 11.81 -4.81
N ALA A 209 -4.31 10.57 -4.37
CA ALA A 209 -4.20 9.40 -5.24
C ALA A 209 -5.42 9.27 -6.18
N LEU A 210 -6.63 9.38 -5.62
CA LEU A 210 -7.87 9.31 -6.41
C LEU A 210 -7.98 10.44 -7.45
N ARG A 211 -7.50 11.64 -7.12
CA ARG A 211 -7.50 12.79 -8.03
C ARG A 211 -6.47 12.62 -9.15
N GLU A 212 -5.22 12.36 -8.80
CA GLU A 212 -4.07 12.36 -9.71
C GLU A 212 -4.08 11.14 -10.64
N GLU A 213 -4.44 9.96 -10.12
CA GLU A 213 -4.43 8.73 -10.91
C GLU A 213 -5.77 8.41 -11.59
N LEU A 214 -6.90 8.83 -11.00
CA LEU A 214 -8.24 8.40 -11.46
C LEU A 214 -9.18 9.54 -11.86
N ALA A 215 -8.76 10.80 -11.77
CA ALA A 215 -9.60 11.97 -12.02
C ALA A 215 -10.92 11.98 -11.23
N VAL A 216 -10.86 11.56 -9.97
CA VAL A 216 -11.94 11.76 -8.99
C VAL A 216 -11.71 13.11 -8.31
N HIS A 217 -12.63 14.05 -8.52
CA HIS A 217 -12.50 15.44 -8.10
C HIS A 217 -13.26 15.72 -6.81
N GLU A 218 -12.98 16.85 -6.16
CA GLU A 218 -13.62 17.25 -4.89
C GLU A 218 -15.16 17.33 -4.97
N GLY A 219 -15.71 17.64 -6.14
CA GLY A 219 -17.15 17.68 -6.36
C GLY A 219 -17.81 16.31 -6.52
N ASP A 220 -17.03 15.24 -6.69
CA ASP A 220 -17.56 13.89 -6.76
C ASP A 220 -17.84 13.37 -5.35
N ARG A 221 -19.01 12.77 -5.17
CA ARG A 221 -19.29 12.06 -3.93
C ARG A 221 -18.36 10.85 -3.81
N CYS A 222 -17.58 10.81 -2.74
CA CYS A 222 -16.65 9.73 -2.43
C CYS A 222 -16.79 9.33 -0.96
N GLU A 223 -17.12 8.06 -0.73
CA GLU A 223 -17.13 7.45 0.59
C GLU A 223 -15.78 6.76 0.81
N LEU A 224 -14.92 7.37 1.62
CA LEU A 224 -13.56 6.87 1.87
C LEU A 224 -13.43 6.31 3.29
N GLU A 225 -13.05 5.04 3.39
CA GLU A 225 -12.87 4.31 4.65
C GLU A 225 -11.45 3.75 4.75
N LEU A 226 -10.75 4.04 5.86
CA LEU A 226 -9.49 3.38 6.20
C LEU A 226 -9.79 2.00 6.79
N LEU A 227 -9.27 0.94 6.18
CA LEU A 227 -9.57 -0.44 6.55
C LEU A 227 -8.48 -1.07 7.40
N SER A 228 -7.21 -0.86 7.03
CA SER A 228 -6.08 -1.58 7.60
C SER A 228 -4.75 -0.85 7.50
N PHE A 229 -3.80 -1.29 8.31
CA PHE A 229 -2.38 -1.02 8.16
C PHE A 229 -1.64 -2.31 7.85
N ALA A 230 -0.73 -2.25 6.89
CA ALA A 230 0.04 -3.40 6.45
C ALA A 230 1.46 -2.98 6.06
N MET A 231 2.32 -3.97 5.86
CA MET A 231 3.72 -3.77 5.48
C MET A 231 4.13 -4.80 4.43
N ASP A 232 4.82 -4.36 3.39
CA ASP A 232 5.61 -5.24 2.54
C ASP A 232 6.91 -5.58 3.29
N THR A 233 7.01 -6.79 3.84
CA THR A 233 8.18 -7.20 4.63
C THR A 233 9.43 -7.41 3.77
N GLU A 234 9.27 -7.62 2.45
CA GLU A 234 10.40 -7.74 1.55
C GLU A 234 11.09 -6.39 1.33
N ARG A 235 10.31 -5.31 1.25
CA ARG A 235 10.81 -3.93 0.99
C ARG A 235 10.82 -3.03 2.21
N HIS A 236 10.26 -3.51 3.32
CA HIS A 236 10.09 -2.76 4.56
C HIS A 236 9.27 -1.47 4.40
N GLN A 237 8.21 -1.54 3.58
CA GLN A 237 7.36 -0.40 3.24
C GLN A 237 6.00 -0.52 3.90
N TRP A 238 5.63 0.51 4.67
CA TRP A 238 4.32 0.60 5.30
C TRP A 238 3.25 1.09 4.34
N ALA A 239 2.03 0.62 4.53
CA ALA A 239 0.87 1.05 3.79
C ALA A 239 -0.39 1.12 4.65
N ALA A 240 -1.22 2.13 4.39
CA ALA A 240 -2.62 2.20 4.79
C ALA A 240 -3.51 1.72 3.64
N PHE A 241 -4.51 0.90 3.96
CA PHE A 241 -5.47 0.37 3.00
C PHE A 241 -6.78 1.11 3.12
N PHE A 242 -7.25 1.70 2.03
CA PHE A 242 -8.51 2.41 1.96
C PHE A 242 -9.48 1.73 0.99
N LEU A 243 -10.77 1.82 1.30
CA LEU A 243 -11.84 1.59 0.33
C LEU A 243 -12.47 2.94 -0.02
N ALA A 244 -12.52 3.24 -1.32
CA ALA A 244 -13.28 4.35 -1.87
C ALA A 244 -14.49 3.80 -2.65
N VAL A 245 -15.70 4.16 -2.25
CA VAL A 245 -16.91 3.95 -3.04
C VAL A 245 -17.29 5.27 -3.69
N LEU A 246 -17.52 5.25 -5.00
CA LEU A 246 -17.87 6.41 -5.83
C LEU A 246 -19.35 6.29 -6.27
N PRO A 247 -20.33 6.71 -5.44
CA PRO A 247 -21.73 6.32 -5.60
C PRO A 247 -22.32 6.79 -6.94
N ASP A 248 -21.84 7.93 -7.43
CA ASP A 248 -22.39 8.61 -8.61
C ASP A 248 -21.59 8.37 -9.90
N LEU A 249 -20.53 7.57 -9.84
CA LEU A 249 -19.65 7.27 -11.00
C LEU A 249 -19.80 5.81 -11.45
N SER A 250 -19.70 5.61 -12.77
CA SER A 250 -19.56 4.31 -13.45
C SER A 250 -18.17 4.13 -14.06
N GLU A 251 -17.86 2.91 -14.51
CA GLU A 251 -16.67 2.62 -15.31
C GLU A 251 -16.60 3.52 -16.56
N GLU A 252 -17.71 3.64 -17.30
CA GLU A 252 -17.77 4.43 -18.53
C GLU A 252 -17.40 5.90 -18.27
N GLN A 253 -17.93 6.49 -17.19
CA GLN A 253 -17.64 7.88 -16.82
C GLN A 253 -16.18 8.09 -16.44
N LEU A 254 -15.57 7.14 -15.72
CA LEU A 254 -14.14 7.22 -15.40
C LEU A 254 -13.28 7.12 -16.68
N ARG A 255 -13.58 6.17 -17.56
CA ARG A 255 -12.86 6.02 -18.84
C ARG A 255 -12.99 7.25 -19.73
N ASP A 256 -14.17 7.85 -19.79
CA ASP A 256 -14.43 9.09 -20.51
C ASP A 256 -13.59 10.26 -19.94
N ARG A 257 -13.46 10.39 -18.62
CA ARG A 257 -12.54 11.36 -18.00
C ARG A 257 -11.09 11.10 -18.40
N TRP A 258 -10.63 9.85 -18.31
CA TRP A 258 -9.25 9.49 -18.64
C TRP A 258 -8.89 9.69 -20.11
N SER A 259 -9.88 9.66 -20.99
CA SER A 259 -9.71 9.98 -22.41
C SER A 259 -9.26 11.45 -22.64
N ARG A 260 -9.54 12.33 -21.68
CA ARG A 260 -9.22 13.76 -21.72
C ARG A 260 -7.89 14.11 -21.03
N GLY A 261 -7.22 13.12 -20.46
CA GLY A 261 -5.97 13.26 -19.72
C GLY A 261 -6.16 13.11 -18.21
N ILE A 262 -5.12 12.54 -17.58
CA ILE A 262 -4.91 12.44 -16.13
C ILE A 262 -3.43 12.70 -15.88
N ASP A 263 -3.08 13.29 -14.74
CA ASP A 263 -1.72 13.75 -14.45
C ASP A 263 -0.72 12.59 -14.54
N ASP A 264 -1.02 11.48 -13.88
CA ASP A 264 -0.12 10.32 -13.76
C ASP A 264 -0.51 9.16 -14.69
N LYS A 265 -0.99 9.48 -15.89
CA LYS A 265 -1.41 8.48 -16.89
C LYS A 265 -0.32 7.45 -17.22
N TRP A 266 0.94 7.85 -17.12
CA TRP A 266 2.10 7.06 -17.47
C TRP A 266 2.46 6.01 -16.39
N GLU A 267 1.92 6.14 -15.18
CA GLU A 267 2.19 5.21 -14.07
C GLU A 267 1.49 3.86 -14.23
N HIS A 268 0.39 3.81 -14.99
CA HIS A 268 -0.43 2.62 -15.20
C HIS A 268 -0.46 2.21 -16.67
N SER A 269 -0.32 0.91 -16.94
CA SER A 269 -0.45 0.36 -18.29
C SER A 269 -1.84 -0.19 -18.57
N GLU A 270 -2.59 -0.57 -17.53
CA GLU A 270 -3.88 -1.25 -17.68
C GLU A 270 -4.80 -0.96 -16.49
N PHE A 271 -6.09 -0.75 -16.79
CA PHE A 271 -7.17 -0.70 -15.81
C PHE A 271 -8.20 -1.79 -16.12
N ARG A 272 -8.47 -2.65 -15.15
CA ARG A 272 -9.50 -3.69 -15.24
C ARG A 272 -10.60 -3.43 -14.24
N PHE A 273 -11.84 -3.45 -14.72
CA PHE A 273 -13.03 -3.33 -13.90
C PHE A 273 -13.67 -4.71 -13.80
N VAL A 274 -13.85 -5.20 -12.57
CA VAL A 274 -14.47 -6.49 -12.26
C VAL A 274 -15.73 -6.21 -11.46
N THR A 275 -16.79 -7.01 -11.64
CA THR A 275 -17.97 -6.88 -10.78
C THR A 275 -17.53 -7.01 -9.31
N ALA A 276 -17.96 -6.09 -8.45
CA ALA A 276 -17.51 -6.01 -7.06
C ALA A 276 -18.17 -7.08 -6.15
N GLU A 277 -18.41 -8.26 -6.70
CA GLU A 277 -18.89 -9.45 -6.00
C GLU A 277 -17.73 -10.36 -5.61
N PRO A 278 -17.78 -11.08 -4.47
CA PRO A 278 -16.69 -11.91 -4.01
C PRO A 278 -16.21 -12.95 -5.04
N ASP A 279 -17.13 -13.67 -5.69
CA ASP A 279 -16.76 -14.72 -6.65
C ASP A 279 -16.03 -14.14 -7.88
N ASP A 280 -16.47 -12.98 -8.41
CA ASP A 280 -15.87 -12.34 -9.59
C ASP A 280 -14.48 -11.76 -9.28
N VAL A 281 -14.35 -11.03 -8.17
CA VAL A 281 -13.07 -10.47 -7.75
C VAL A 281 -12.06 -11.57 -7.44
N LEU A 282 -12.46 -12.64 -6.74
CA LEU A 282 -11.56 -13.75 -6.43
C LEU A 282 -11.17 -14.54 -7.68
N ALA A 283 -12.09 -14.73 -8.63
CA ALA A 283 -11.78 -15.34 -9.91
C ALA A 283 -10.72 -14.54 -10.68
N PHE A 284 -10.79 -13.21 -10.64
CA PHE A 284 -9.75 -12.35 -11.20
C PHE A 284 -8.43 -12.47 -10.44
N MET A 285 -8.45 -12.31 -9.10
CA MET A 285 -7.24 -12.28 -8.28
C MET A 285 -6.44 -13.57 -8.33
N LEU A 286 -7.14 -14.70 -8.44
CA LEU A 286 -6.57 -16.04 -8.44
C LEU A 286 -6.44 -16.65 -9.85
N SER A 287 -6.72 -15.87 -10.92
CA SER A 287 -6.56 -16.38 -12.28
C SER A 287 -5.07 -16.68 -12.56
N PRO A 288 -4.75 -17.72 -13.36
CA PRO A 288 -3.37 -18.06 -13.69
C PRO A 288 -2.55 -16.90 -14.27
N GLU A 289 -3.23 -16.01 -15.00
CA GLU A 289 -2.64 -14.81 -15.64
C GLU A 289 -2.20 -13.74 -14.65
N VAL A 290 -2.79 -13.71 -13.46
CA VAL A 290 -2.68 -12.62 -12.49
C VAL A 290 -1.96 -13.06 -11.22
N LEU A 291 -2.08 -14.36 -10.87
CA LEU A 291 -1.63 -14.94 -9.61
C LEU A 291 -0.18 -14.60 -9.23
N SER A 292 0.73 -14.60 -10.19
CA SER A 292 2.16 -14.30 -9.99
C SER A 292 2.55 -12.84 -10.21
N HIS A 293 1.59 -11.98 -10.55
CA HIS A 293 1.82 -10.60 -10.97
C HIS A 293 1.21 -9.60 -10.02
N TRP A 294 1.30 -9.86 -8.71
CA TRP A 294 0.81 -8.96 -7.67
C TRP A 294 1.95 -8.20 -7.00
N THR A 295 1.68 -6.94 -6.66
CA THR A 295 2.40 -6.28 -5.57
C THR A 295 2.12 -6.98 -4.25
N ALA A 296 3.05 -6.87 -3.29
CA ALA A 296 2.94 -7.55 -2.00
C ALA A 296 1.58 -7.28 -1.32
N CYS A 297 1.20 -6.00 -1.22
CA CYS A 297 0.02 -5.55 -0.48
C CYS A 297 -1.30 -5.58 -1.27
N GLY A 298 -1.26 -5.62 -2.60
CA GLY A 298 -2.46 -5.53 -3.45
C GLY A 298 -3.54 -6.55 -3.08
N PRO A 299 -3.23 -7.86 -3.00
CA PRO A 299 -4.22 -8.87 -2.66
C PRO A 299 -4.89 -8.68 -1.30
N ALA A 300 -4.13 -8.30 -0.28
CA ALA A 300 -4.66 -8.05 1.06
C ALA A 300 -5.62 -6.86 1.07
N LEU A 301 -5.28 -5.77 0.37
CA LEU A 301 -6.15 -4.61 0.19
C LEU A 301 -7.51 -5.01 -0.42
N PHE A 302 -7.51 -5.73 -1.55
CA PHE A 302 -8.75 -6.08 -2.23
C PHE A 302 -9.60 -7.08 -1.45
N GLN A 303 -8.97 -8.01 -0.71
CA GLN A 303 -9.71 -8.91 0.18
C GLN A 303 -10.37 -8.15 1.34
N HIS A 304 -9.68 -7.20 1.97
CA HIS A 304 -10.28 -6.36 3.01
C HIS A 304 -11.39 -5.46 2.45
N ALA A 305 -11.21 -4.90 1.25
CA ALA A 305 -12.25 -4.13 0.57
C ALA A 305 -13.50 -4.98 0.30
N LEU A 306 -13.34 -6.22 -0.19
CA LEU A 306 -14.45 -7.16 -0.37
C LEU A 306 -15.19 -7.46 0.95
N VAL A 307 -14.45 -7.76 2.03
CA VAL A 307 -15.06 -8.00 3.35
C VAL A 307 -15.86 -6.77 3.79
N ARG A 308 -15.33 -5.57 3.56
CA ARG A 308 -16.03 -4.33 3.92
C ARG A 308 -17.32 -4.15 3.12
N LEU A 309 -17.28 -4.36 1.81
CA LEU A 309 -18.46 -4.29 0.95
C LEU A 309 -19.54 -5.29 1.38
N MET A 310 -19.15 -6.53 1.67
CA MET A 310 -20.09 -7.57 2.11
C MET A 310 -20.64 -7.30 3.51
N THR A 311 -19.83 -6.71 4.40
CA THR A 311 -20.30 -6.26 5.71
C THR A 311 -21.38 -5.19 5.58
N ARG A 312 -21.18 -4.21 4.67
CA ARG A 312 -22.19 -3.18 4.37
C ARG A 312 -23.45 -3.78 3.74
N HIS A 313 -23.29 -4.73 2.82
CA HIS A 313 -24.40 -5.40 2.15
C HIS A 313 -25.28 -6.20 3.13
N HIS A 314 -24.65 -6.91 4.07
CA HIS A 314 -25.37 -7.74 5.04
C HIS A 314 -25.74 -7.02 6.34
N ASP A 315 -25.27 -5.78 6.53
CA ASP A 315 -25.36 -5.03 7.78
C ASP A 315 -24.85 -5.83 9.00
N ASP A 316 -23.81 -6.65 8.78
CA ASP A 316 -23.29 -7.61 9.75
C ASP A 316 -21.86 -8.03 9.37
N ALA A 317 -20.90 -7.71 10.25
CA ALA A 317 -19.48 -8.00 10.05
C ALA A 317 -19.18 -9.50 9.92
N GLY A 318 -19.85 -10.33 10.72
CA GLY A 318 -19.65 -11.78 10.71
C GLY A 318 -20.18 -12.40 9.42
N LYS A 319 -21.37 -11.99 8.97
CA LYS A 319 -21.95 -12.45 7.69
C LYS A 319 -21.13 -11.95 6.50
N GLY A 320 -20.70 -10.69 6.52
CA GLY A 320 -19.86 -10.10 5.48
C GLY A 320 -18.57 -10.88 5.27
N ARG A 321 -17.84 -11.13 6.36
CA ARG A 321 -16.61 -11.93 6.35
C ARG A 321 -16.87 -13.37 5.88
N LEU A 322 -17.88 -14.03 6.42
CA LEU A 322 -18.23 -15.41 6.06
C LEU A 322 -18.61 -15.55 4.58
N ALA A 323 -19.23 -14.53 3.97
CA ALA A 323 -19.57 -14.53 2.55
C ALA A 323 -18.29 -14.58 1.68
N VAL A 324 -17.27 -13.79 2.03
CA VAL A 324 -15.98 -13.78 1.34
C VAL A 324 -15.22 -15.09 1.57
N GLU A 325 -15.17 -15.60 2.80
CA GLU A 325 -14.50 -16.88 3.12
C GLU A 325 -15.10 -18.04 2.30
N LYS A 326 -16.43 -18.12 2.22
CA LYS A 326 -17.10 -19.12 1.37
C LYS A 326 -16.78 -18.96 -0.12
N ALA A 327 -16.60 -17.73 -0.60
CA ALA A 327 -16.21 -17.48 -1.98
C ALA A 327 -14.76 -17.89 -2.26
N ILE A 328 -13.86 -17.71 -1.28
CA ILE A 328 -12.47 -18.20 -1.33
C ILE A 328 -12.46 -19.72 -1.46
N ASP A 329 -13.23 -20.42 -0.63
CA ASP A 329 -13.33 -21.88 -0.67
C ASP A 329 -13.82 -22.38 -2.04
N ARG A 330 -14.89 -21.77 -2.57
CA ARG A 330 -15.44 -22.11 -3.90
C ARG A 330 -14.44 -21.88 -5.01
N THR A 331 -13.78 -20.72 -5.04
CA THR A 331 -12.83 -20.37 -6.10
C THR A 331 -11.58 -21.24 -6.03
N THR A 332 -11.08 -21.52 -4.82
CA THR A 332 -9.93 -22.41 -4.63
C THR A 332 -10.26 -23.84 -5.07
N ALA A 333 -11.45 -24.35 -4.71
CA ALA A 333 -11.89 -25.68 -5.14
C ALA A 333 -11.93 -25.80 -6.68
N LYS A 334 -12.43 -24.77 -7.38
CA LYS A 334 -12.43 -24.71 -8.85
C LYS A 334 -11.01 -24.74 -9.43
N LEU A 335 -10.05 -24.04 -8.84
CA LEU A 335 -8.66 -24.05 -9.32
C LEU A 335 -7.98 -25.41 -9.17
N THR A 336 -8.44 -26.22 -8.22
CA THR A 336 -7.90 -27.57 -7.97
C THR A 336 -8.64 -28.69 -8.71
N ASP A 337 -9.78 -28.42 -9.37
CA ASP A 337 -10.51 -29.45 -10.14
C ASP A 337 -9.78 -29.70 -11.48
N PRO A 338 -9.32 -30.94 -11.76
CA PRO A 338 -8.67 -31.27 -13.03
C PRO A 338 -9.55 -31.05 -14.26
N ARG A 339 -10.89 -30.98 -14.09
CA ARG A 339 -11.87 -30.88 -15.18
C ARG A 339 -12.18 -29.44 -15.61
N SER A 340 -11.62 -28.44 -14.94
CA SER A 340 -11.78 -27.01 -15.27
C SER A 340 -10.58 -26.41 -16.01
N GLN A 341 -9.65 -27.25 -16.48
CA GLN A 341 -8.51 -26.86 -17.31
C GLN A 341 -8.69 -27.20 -18.80
N ASP A 342 -9.87 -27.70 -19.19
CA ASP A 342 -10.35 -27.88 -20.57
C ASP A 342 -11.37 -26.79 -20.91
#